data_AF-A0A4U3F1U5-F1
#
_entry.id   AF-A0A4U3F1U5-F1
#
_cell.length_a   1.000
_cell.length_b   1.000
_cell.length_c   1.000
_cell.angle_alpha   90.00
_cell.angle_beta   90.00
_cell.angle_gamma   90.00
#
_symmetry.space_group_name_H-M   'P 1'
#
loop_
_entity.id
_entity.type
_entity.pdbx_description
1 polymer ?
#
loop_
_entity_poly.entity_id
_entity_poly.type
_entity_poly.pdbx_seq_one_letter_code
_entity_poly.pdbx_strand_id
1 'polypeptide(L)'
;MTNQYFAPIAIAPWETIKELCEEKQLSLDIFAFKIDFSNYVSIVEQNEITEDMALKLESVLEVPAKFFLDLDSQYRETLVRLKRDS
;
A
#
# COMPACT_ATOMS: atom_id res chain seq x y z
N MET A 1 -5.76 20.05 -16.96
CA MET A 1 -6.04 18.69 -17.49
C MET A 1 -5.90 17.73 -16.32
N THR A 2 -7.01 17.31 -15.72
CA THR A 2 -6.99 16.30 -14.66
C THR A 2 -6.83 14.94 -15.32
N ASN A 3 -5.60 14.44 -15.37
CA ASN A 3 -5.34 13.06 -15.78
C ASN A 3 -5.84 12.14 -14.65
N GLN A 4 -7.15 11.87 -14.65
CA GLN A 4 -7.76 10.91 -13.74
C GLN A 4 -7.45 9.53 -14.29
N TYR A 5 -6.27 9.01 -13.92
CA TYR A 5 -5.81 7.70 -14.34
C TYR A 5 -6.74 6.64 -13.72
N PHE A 6 -7.66 6.11 -14.53
CA PHE A 6 -8.46 4.94 -14.14
C PHE A 6 -7.63 3.70 -14.44
N ALA A 7 -6.96 3.15 -13.42
CA ALA A 7 -6.40 1.81 -13.54
C ALA A 7 -7.58 0.82 -13.60
N PRO A 8 -7.79 0.07 -14.69
CA PRO A 8 -8.82 -0.97 -14.79
C PRO A 8 -8.51 -2.19 -13.91
N ILE A 9 -7.41 -2.13 -13.15
CA ILE A 9 -6.92 -3.11 -12.21
C ILE A 9 -6.77 -2.35 -10.90
N ALA A 10 -7.46 -2.79 -9.86
CA ALA A 10 -7.21 -2.30 -8.51
C ALA A 10 -5.81 -2.81 -8.11
N ILE A 11 -4.77 -2.00 -8.31
CA ILE A 11 -3.41 -2.32 -7.85
C ILE A 11 -3.47 -2.31 -6.32
N ALA A 12 -3.10 -3.41 -5.70
CA ALA A 12 -3.17 -3.50 -4.26
C ALA A 12 -2.15 -2.52 -3.63
N PRO A 13 -2.48 -1.83 -2.53
CA PRO A 13 -1.56 -0.90 -1.87
C PRO A 13 -0.20 -1.53 -1.56
N TRP A 14 -0.23 -2.82 -1.21
CA TRP A 14 0.96 -3.63 -0.98
C TRP A 14 1.83 -3.80 -2.23
N GLU A 15 1.27 -3.93 -3.43
CA GLU A 15 2.07 -4.00 -4.66
C GLU A 15 2.85 -2.71 -4.90
N THR A 16 2.22 -1.55 -4.71
CA THR A 16 2.91 -0.26 -4.80
C THR A 16 3.99 -0.11 -3.73
N ILE A 17 3.74 -0.58 -2.51
CA ILE A 17 4.74 -0.58 -1.42
C ILE A 17 5.95 -1.47 -1.77
N LYS A 18 5.71 -2.61 -2.41
CA LYS A 18 6.78 -3.48 -2.91
C LYS A 18 7.66 -2.75 -3.92
N GLU A 19 7.04 -2.10 -4.91
CA GLU A 19 7.77 -1.32 -5.92
C GLU A 19 8.61 -0.21 -5.28
N LEU A 20 8.07 0.53 -4.31
CA LEU A 20 8.82 1.53 -3.56
C LEU A 20 10.02 0.95 -2.80
N CYS A 21 9.89 -0.27 -2.26
CA CYS A 21 11.02 -0.96 -1.62
C CYS A 21 12.09 -1.33 -2.66
N GLU A 22 11.70 -1.82 -3.84
CA GLU A 22 12.61 -2.15 -4.93
C GLU A 22 13.36 -0.91 -5.45
N GLU A 23 12.65 0.21 -5.65
CA GLU A 23 13.24 1.50 -6.04
C GLU A 23 14.28 2.00 -5.03
N LYS A 24 14.01 1.78 -3.74
CA LYS A 24 14.92 2.15 -2.63
C LYS A 24 15.98 1.09 -2.33
N GLN A 25 16.03 0.00 -3.09
CA GLN A 25 16.91 -1.15 -2.84
C GLN A 25 16.79 -1.69 -1.40
N LEU A 26 15.59 -1.59 -0.82
CA LEU A 26 15.25 -2.07 0.50
C LEU A 26 14.77 -3.51 0.42
N SER A 27 15.41 -4.41 1.17
CA SER A 27 14.96 -5.81 1.28
C SER A 27 13.56 -5.87 1.91
N LEU A 28 12.66 -6.66 1.31
CA LEU A 28 11.30 -6.87 1.79
C LEU A 28 11.25 -7.50 3.19
N ASP A 29 12.23 -8.35 3.54
CA ASP A 29 12.31 -8.96 4.87
C ASP A 29 12.73 -7.92 5.93
N ILE A 30 13.68 -7.05 5.59
CA ILE A 30 14.09 -5.95 6.46
C ILE A 30 12.96 -4.94 6.61
N PHE A 31 12.28 -4.62 5.51
CA PHE A 31 11.11 -3.77 5.51
C PHE A 31 10.02 -4.34 6.43
N ALA A 32 9.67 -5.62 6.28
CA ALA A 32 8.66 -6.27 7.11
C ALA A 32 9.00 -6.19 8.59
N PHE A 33 10.25 -6.50 8.94
CA PHE A 33 10.74 -6.39 10.31
C PHE A 33 10.65 -4.97 10.86
N LYS A 34 10.98 -3.95 10.05
CA LYS A 34 10.91 -2.53 10.46
C LYS A 34 9.49 -2.04 10.73
N ILE A 35 8.47 -2.68 10.16
CA ILE A 35 7.07 -2.32 10.38
C ILE A 35 6.33 -3.26 11.35
N ASP A 36 7.08 -4.07 12.10
CA ASP A 36 6.62 -5.06 13.10
C ASP A 36 5.93 -6.30 12.52
N PHE A 37 6.37 -6.77 11.36
CA PHE A 37 5.90 -8.01 10.72
C PHE A 37 7.02 -9.03 10.55
N SER A 38 6.67 -10.31 10.67
CA SER A 38 7.62 -11.41 10.54
C SER A 38 8.12 -11.62 9.11
N ASN A 39 7.30 -11.30 8.11
CA ASN A 39 7.64 -11.41 6.69
C ASN A 39 6.67 -10.59 5.83
N TYR A 40 7.02 -10.40 4.56
CA TYR A 40 6.22 -9.63 3.62
C TYR A 40 4.84 -10.24 3.32
N VAL A 41 4.71 -11.58 3.33
CA VAL A 41 3.43 -12.26 3.06
C VAL A 41 2.39 -11.91 4.13
N SER A 42 2.78 -11.89 5.40
CA SER A 42 1.91 -11.50 6.52
C SER A 42 1.43 -10.04 6.45
N ILE A 43 2.14 -9.19 5.71
CA ILE A 43 1.73 -7.81 5.42
C ILE A 43 0.68 -7.79 4.32
N VAL A 44 0.89 -8.55 3.24
CA VAL A 44 -0.06 -8.64 2.12
C VAL A 44 -1.42 -9.21 2.56
N GLU A 45 -1.42 -10.09 3.56
CA GLU A 45 -2.65 -10.61 4.19
C GLU A 45 -3.41 -9.56 5.03
N GLN A 46 -2.81 -8.40 5.32
CA GLN A 46 -3.51 -7.31 6.00
C GLN A 46 -4.51 -6.66 5.06
N ASN A 47 -5.75 -6.56 5.53
CA ASN A 47 -6.85 -5.99 4.76
C ASN A 47 -6.81 -4.46 4.69
N GLU A 48 -6.09 -3.78 5.60
CA GLU A 48 -6.12 -2.32 5.78
C GLU A 48 -4.72 -1.76 6.04
N ILE A 49 -4.50 -0.54 5.56
CA ILE A 49 -3.42 0.31 6.06
C ILE A 49 -4.01 1.21 7.15
N THR A 50 -3.75 0.88 8.42
CA THR A 50 -4.15 1.73 9.55
C THR A 50 -3.26 2.97 9.65
N GLU A 51 -3.68 3.98 10.42
CA GLU A 51 -2.86 5.18 10.67
C GLU A 51 -1.48 4.84 11.25
N ASP A 52 -1.44 3.96 12.26
CA ASP A 52 -0.19 3.49 12.86
C ASP A 52 0.73 2.82 11.83
N MET A 53 0.15 2.03 10.93
CA MET A 53 0.88 1.38 9.85
C MET A 53 1.39 2.39 8.84
N ALA A 54 0.59 3.38 8.47
CA ALA A 54 0.99 4.45 7.57
C ALA A 54 2.16 5.28 8.13
N LEU A 55 2.18 5.55 9.44
CA LEU A 55 3.30 6.21 10.12
C LEU A 55 4.59 5.38 10.08
N LYS A 56 4.48 4.06 10.25
CA LYS A 56 5.63 3.14 10.11
C LYS A 56 6.13 3.11 8.67
N LEU A 57 5.23 3.05 7.69
CA LEU A 57 5.57 3.12 6.27
C LEU A 57 6.29 4.44 5.95
N GLU A 58 5.83 5.56 6.47
CA GLU A 58 6.49 6.86 6.33
C GLU A 58 7.90 6.85 6.91
N SER A 59 8.09 6.29 8.11
CA SER A 59 9.41 6.20 8.73
C SER A 59 10.41 5.35 7.94
N VAL A 60 9.94 4.37 7.16
CA VAL A 60 10.82 3.42 6.44
C VAL A 60 11.02 3.83 4.98
N LEU A 61 9.97 4.33 4.34
CA LEU A 61 9.94 4.66 2.93
C LEU A 61 10.10 6.15 2.67
N GLU A 62 10.05 7.01 3.69
CA GLU A 62 10.16 8.47 3.56
C GLU A 62 9.10 9.05 2.61
N VAL A 63 7.94 8.40 2.53
CA VAL A 63 6.75 8.83 1.80
C VAL A 63 5.69 9.21 2.83
N PRO A 64 4.99 10.35 2.70
CA PRO A 64 4.06 10.80 3.73
C PRO A 64 2.99 9.74 4.08
N ALA A 65 2.68 9.53 5.36
CA ALA A 65 1.66 8.56 5.79
C ALA A 65 0.32 8.73 5.06
N LYS A 66 -0.05 10.00 4.79
CA LYS A 66 -1.25 10.34 4.03
C LYS A 66 -1.31 9.67 2.65
N PHE A 67 -0.18 9.52 1.96
CA PHE A 67 -0.15 8.86 0.65
C PHE A 67 -0.65 7.41 0.76
N PHE A 68 -0.20 6.67 1.77
CA PHE A 68 -0.59 5.27 1.97
C PHE A 68 -2.06 5.13 2.37
N LEU A 69 -2.56 6.04 3.21
CA LEU A 69 -3.98 6.08 3.59
C LEU A 69 -4.87 6.41 2.38
N ASP A 70 -4.46 7.38 1.56
CA ASP A 70 -5.18 7.75 0.34
C ASP A 70 -5.15 6.60 -0.68
N LEU A 71 -4.05 5.85 -0.76
CA LEU A 71 -3.90 4.67 -1.63
C LEU A 71 -4.84 3.52 -1.20
N ASP A 72 -4.87 3.18 0.08
CA ASP A 72 -5.77 2.14 0.62
C ASP A 72 -7.24 2.55 0.45
N SER A 73 -7.57 3.82 0.73
CA SER A 73 -8.93 4.35 0.51
C SER A 73 -9.37 4.21 -0.95
N GLN A 74 -8.50 4.59 -1.91
CA GLN A 74 -8.80 4.49 -3.34
C GLN A 74 -8.94 3.03 -3.80
N TYR A 75 -8.07 2.15 -3.31
CA TYR A 75 -8.14 0.72 -3.59
C TYR A 75 -9.47 0.11 -3.12
N ARG A 76 -9.84 0.37 -1.86
CA ARG A 76 -11.10 -0.10 -1.26
C ARG A 76 -12.32 0.44 -1.99
N GLU A 77 -12.32 1.72 -2.33
CA GLU A 77 -13.41 2.31 -3.11
C GLU A 77 -13.55 1.61 -4.47
N THR A 78 -12.43 1.33 -5.14
CA THR A 78 -12.41 0.61 -6.41
C THR A 78 -12.94 -0.81 -6.26
N LEU A 79 -12.54 -1.55 -5.20
CA LEU A 79 -13.08 -2.88 -4.91
C LEU A 79 -14.60 -2.86 -4.68
N VAL A 80 -15.11 -1.85 -3.97
CA VAL A 80 -16.56 -1.70 -3.75
C VAL A 80 -17.30 -1.44 -5.06
N ARG A 81 -16.75 -0.59 -5.94
CA ARG A 81 -17.33 -0.33 -7.26
C ARG A 81 -17.37 -1.59 -8.11
N LEU A 82 -16.26 -2.33 -8.19
CA LEU A 82 -16.19 -3.60 -8.93
C LEU A 82 -17.20 -4.63 -8.41
N LYS A 83 -17.36 -4.75 -7.08
CA LYS A 83 -18.36 -5.66 -6.48
C LYS A 83 -19.81 -5.24 -6.77
N ARG A 84 -20.08 -3.95 -6.99
CA ARG A 84 -21.44 -3.46 -7.32
C ARG A 84 -21.80 -3.68 -8.78
N ASP A 85 -20.80 -3.73 -9.65
CA ASP A 85 -20.96 -3.93 -11.09
C ASP A 85 -20.88 -5.42 -11.51
N SER A 86 -20.72 -6.35 -10.53
CA SER A 86 -20.67 -7.82 -10.70
C SER A 86 -22.01 -8.47 -10.34
#